data_AF-A0A0G4H4P5-F1
#
_entry.id   AF-A0A0G4H4P5-F1
#
_cell.length_a   1.000
_cell.length_b   1.000
_cell.length_c   1.000
_cell.angle_alpha   90.00
_cell.angle_beta   90.00
_cell.angle_gamma   90.00
#
_symmetry.space_group_name_H-M   'P 1'
#
loop_
_entity.id
_entity.type
_entity.pdbx_description
1 polymer ?
#
loop_
_entity_poly.entity_id
_entity_poly.type
_entity_poly.pdbx_seq_one_letter_code
_entity_poly.pdbx_strand_id
1 'polypeptide(L)'
;MKADLHLRLLLITSRLIASVSALPSFIIPTPPLRHGKSRPSARLGAQQSRLHSLRPSSFTQPRSVYVHIPFCRRRCYYCDFPISVVGDSARAQQQQAESYYGVLKREMEATASTWCPPSSADSGGQRVMAEPSIVMDSVWRDEWERAEASGERGVSTVFFGGGTPSLMPPEVIGRIVDDIERLFGPLSAGCEISMEMDPGSFDQDKLRSFLTHGRVNRVSLGVQSFSDKTLQRIGRAHSARDVYRAIEDLRACGVDNWSVDLIGGLPELTVDEWEGTVREAIDVGAPHLSVYDLQVEEGSFFGRWGYQAGESPLPTEDASAQMYRSASRLLRDAGYVHYEVSNYAKEGHQCRHNMAYWENVPFFAFGNGAASFTSLYRFSRPRRLQDYRVWVDRLEREGFLHAAGFHSLAELWDESIHRYEKTHEGTHVDDGQHAQMYSELRRECLSDGLMLGLRLKSGISLSRIAKAHGTDAVNGILRAIDQSSAIERGLVRVFCRPRCDSDSGDEKDLTSGGDALRVMGEGGREVGVCLTDPEGFLLSNDVISSMFACIDQMGWGQLRTTQPAL
;
A
#
# COMPACT_ATOMS: atom_id res chain seq x y z
N MET A 1 -17.12 1.06 30.28
CA MET A 1 -17.33 0.80 28.83
C MET A 1 -16.82 1.95 27.93
N LYS A 2 -15.64 2.51 28.21
CA LYS A 2 -14.99 3.58 27.40
C LYS A 2 -13.50 3.30 27.13
N ALA A 3 -13.05 2.05 27.31
CA ALA A 3 -11.64 1.66 27.20
C ALA A 3 -11.30 0.82 25.94
N ASP A 4 -12.30 0.49 25.10
CA ASP A 4 -12.14 -0.48 24.01
C ASP A 4 -11.84 0.17 22.64
N LEU A 5 -11.88 1.50 22.53
CA LEU A 5 -11.59 2.24 21.29
C LEU A 5 -10.10 2.64 21.19
N HIS A 6 -9.43 2.90 22.32
CA HIS A 6 -8.01 3.27 22.36
C HIS A 6 -7.07 2.12 21.97
N LEU A 7 -7.44 0.86 22.24
CA LEU A 7 -6.67 -0.31 21.80
C LEU A 7 -6.82 -0.61 20.30
N ARG A 8 -7.94 -0.20 19.68
CA ARG A 8 -8.24 -0.52 18.27
C ARG A 8 -7.49 0.37 17.27
N LEU A 9 -7.14 1.61 17.65
CA LEU A 9 -6.30 2.48 16.81
C LEU A 9 -4.82 2.07 16.82
N LEU A 10 -4.30 1.60 17.96
CA LEU A 10 -2.92 1.10 18.08
C LEU A 10 -2.65 -0.16 17.23
N LEU A 11 -3.69 -0.96 16.97
CA LEU A 11 -3.61 -2.22 16.19
C LEU A 11 -3.69 -2.02 14.66
N ILE A 12 -4.07 -0.83 14.19
CA ILE A 12 -4.16 -0.52 12.75
C ILE A 12 -2.82 0.00 12.23
N THR A 13 -2.05 0.73 13.04
CA THR A 13 -0.70 1.21 12.69
C THR A 13 0.38 0.14 12.82
N SER A 14 0.13 -0.93 13.59
CA SER A 14 1.12 -1.97 13.88
C SER A 14 1.37 -2.96 12.74
N ARG A 15 0.62 -2.93 11.62
CA ARG A 15 0.73 -3.94 10.54
C ARG A 15 1.34 -3.44 9.22
N LEU A 16 1.62 -2.14 9.12
CA LEU A 16 1.80 -1.46 7.83
C LEU A 16 3.24 -1.16 7.45
N ILE A 17 4.17 -1.06 8.42
CA ILE A 17 5.54 -0.61 8.14
C ILE A 17 6.44 -1.78 7.68
N ALA A 18 6.06 -3.02 7.98
CA ALA A 18 6.79 -4.21 7.54
C ALA A 18 6.13 -4.98 6.39
N SER A 19 4.93 -4.67 5.89
CA SER A 19 4.32 -5.52 4.84
C SER A 19 3.41 -4.79 3.87
N VAL A 20 3.74 -4.90 2.58
CA VAL A 20 2.80 -4.67 1.46
C VAL A 20 1.74 -5.80 1.40
N SER A 21 1.69 -6.74 2.36
CA SER A 21 0.97 -8.02 2.17
C SER A 21 0.35 -8.71 3.40
N ALA A 22 -0.17 -8.01 4.42
CA ALA A 22 -1.04 -8.68 5.41
C ALA A 22 -1.87 -7.73 6.29
N LEU A 23 -3.16 -7.54 5.99
CA LEU A 23 -4.16 -7.06 6.96
C LEU A 23 -5.26 -8.12 7.19
N PRO A 24 -5.76 -8.32 8.43
CA PRO A 24 -6.88 -9.22 8.72
C PRO A 24 -8.23 -8.50 8.52
N SER A 25 -9.23 -9.24 8.02
CA SER A 25 -10.61 -8.76 7.91
C SER A 25 -11.33 -8.81 9.27
N PHE A 26 -12.08 -7.75 9.59
CA PHE A 26 -13.11 -7.78 10.63
C PHE A 26 -14.31 -8.59 10.14
N ILE A 27 -14.72 -9.62 10.90
CA ILE A 27 -15.92 -10.43 10.62
C ILE A 27 -17.10 -9.79 11.35
N ILE A 28 -18.12 -9.36 10.61
CA ILE A 28 -19.45 -9.05 11.15
C ILE A 28 -20.23 -10.38 11.23
N PRO A 29 -20.79 -10.79 12.38
CA PRO A 29 -21.55 -12.03 12.47
C PRO A 29 -22.94 -11.84 11.82
N THR A 30 -23.22 -12.55 10.74
CA THR A 30 -24.57 -12.63 10.14
C THR A 30 -25.40 -13.78 10.72
N PRO A 31 -26.72 -13.61 10.94
CA PRO A 31 -27.63 -14.66 11.39
C PRO A 31 -27.93 -15.69 10.28
N PRO A 32 -28.42 -16.91 10.61
CA PRO A 32 -28.64 -17.95 9.62
C PRO A 32 -29.89 -17.69 8.77
N LEU A 33 -29.75 -17.65 7.45
CA LEU A 33 -30.86 -17.56 6.50
C LEU A 33 -31.11 -18.89 5.77
N ARG A 34 -32.39 -19.23 5.67
CA ARG A 34 -32.93 -20.48 5.13
C ARG A 34 -32.84 -20.53 3.60
N HIS A 35 -32.52 -21.72 3.07
CA HIS A 35 -32.42 -21.99 1.63
C HIS A 35 -33.77 -21.96 0.91
N GLY A 36 -33.84 -21.17 -0.17
CA GLY A 36 -34.79 -21.33 -1.28
C GLY A 36 -34.01 -21.47 -2.59
N LYS A 37 -34.21 -22.58 -3.32
CA LYS A 37 -33.51 -22.89 -4.58
C LYS A 37 -34.22 -22.24 -5.77
N SER A 38 -33.51 -21.47 -6.59
CA SER A 38 -33.83 -21.36 -8.03
C SER A 38 -32.56 -21.03 -8.84
N ARG A 39 -32.42 -21.66 -10.02
CA ARG A 39 -31.32 -21.51 -10.98
C ARG A 39 -31.73 -20.53 -12.09
N PRO A 40 -30.84 -19.68 -12.64
CA PRO A 40 -31.10 -18.99 -13.90
C PRO A 40 -30.40 -19.65 -15.09
N SER A 41 -31.08 -19.60 -16.23
CA SER A 41 -30.72 -20.20 -17.52
C SER A 41 -29.84 -19.30 -18.40
N ALA A 42 -29.00 -19.94 -19.22
CA ALA A 42 -28.15 -19.35 -20.25
C ALA A 42 -28.94 -18.64 -21.38
N ARG A 43 -28.57 -17.38 -21.69
CA ARG A 43 -28.68 -16.73 -23.02
C ARG A 43 -28.21 -15.26 -22.91
N LEU A 44 -26.92 -14.99 -23.10
CA LEU A 44 -26.36 -13.64 -23.28
C LEU A 44 -25.05 -13.77 -24.07
N GLY A 45 -25.15 -13.90 -25.39
CA GLY A 45 -23.99 -14.17 -26.26
C GLY A 45 -23.93 -13.34 -27.54
N ALA A 46 -24.69 -12.25 -27.67
CA ALA A 46 -24.84 -11.57 -28.97
C ALA A 46 -24.82 -10.03 -28.97
N GLN A 47 -24.40 -9.37 -27.88
CA GLN A 47 -24.41 -7.89 -27.81
C GLN A 47 -23.05 -7.24 -27.47
N GLN A 48 -21.93 -7.95 -27.66
CA GLN A 48 -20.61 -7.44 -27.25
C GLN A 48 -19.86 -6.54 -28.28
N SER A 49 -20.42 -6.25 -29.47
CA SER A 49 -19.61 -5.73 -30.59
C SER A 49 -19.87 -4.28 -31.06
N ARG A 50 -20.55 -3.40 -30.31
CA ARG A 50 -20.83 -2.02 -30.81
C ARG A 50 -20.69 -0.83 -29.83
N LEU A 51 -19.92 -0.92 -28.74
CA LEU A 51 -19.77 0.20 -27.77
C LEU A 51 -18.30 0.59 -27.50
N HIS A 52 -17.51 0.85 -28.55
CA HIS A 52 -16.09 1.24 -28.42
C HIS A 52 -15.79 2.73 -28.63
N SER A 53 -16.80 3.59 -28.83
CA SER A 53 -16.59 5.01 -29.09
C SER A 53 -17.40 5.86 -28.12
N LEU A 54 -16.69 6.65 -27.30
CA LEU A 54 -17.11 7.66 -26.31
C LEU A 54 -17.14 7.17 -24.84
N ARG A 55 -16.06 7.45 -24.08
CA ARG A 55 -16.00 7.37 -22.61
C ARG A 55 -15.15 8.52 -22.04
N PRO A 56 -15.69 9.36 -21.16
CA PRO A 56 -14.96 9.87 -19.99
C PRO A 56 -15.28 8.96 -18.80
N SER A 57 -14.26 8.32 -18.22
CA SER A 57 -14.37 7.16 -17.31
C SER A 57 -13.98 7.52 -15.88
N SER A 58 -14.89 7.43 -14.90
CA SER A 58 -14.58 7.70 -13.49
C SER A 58 -14.11 6.48 -12.69
N PHE A 59 -13.69 5.40 -13.35
CA PHE A 59 -13.00 4.26 -12.73
C PHE A 59 -12.00 3.70 -13.73
N THR A 60 -10.72 3.92 -13.48
CA THR A 60 -9.62 3.40 -14.30
C THR A 60 -9.04 2.14 -13.68
N GLN A 61 -8.58 1.24 -14.54
CA GLN A 61 -7.98 -0.01 -14.11
C GLN A 61 -6.69 0.27 -13.32
N PRO A 62 -6.48 -0.42 -12.17
CA PRO A 62 -5.22 -0.33 -11.45
C PRO A 62 -4.02 -0.58 -12.35
N ARG A 63 -3.00 0.27 -12.20
CA ARG A 63 -1.76 0.22 -13.01
C ARG A 63 -0.57 -0.36 -12.27
N SER A 64 -0.74 -0.71 -11.00
CA SER A 64 0.29 -1.33 -10.17
C SER A 64 -0.16 -2.73 -9.80
N VAL A 65 0.78 -3.68 -9.82
CA VAL A 65 0.53 -5.09 -9.49
C VAL A 65 1.53 -5.57 -8.44
N TYR A 66 1.06 -6.13 -7.35
CA TYR A 66 1.87 -6.84 -6.35
C TYR A 66 1.65 -8.34 -6.50
N VAL A 67 2.71 -9.14 -6.38
CA VAL A 67 2.64 -10.61 -6.37
C VAL A 67 3.36 -11.13 -5.14
N HIS A 68 2.61 -11.80 -4.26
CA HIS A 68 3.18 -12.44 -3.08
C HIS A 68 3.79 -13.79 -3.45
N ILE A 69 5.08 -13.97 -3.16
CA ILE A 69 5.77 -15.25 -3.28
C ILE A 69 6.05 -15.80 -1.88
N PRO A 70 5.37 -16.88 -1.44
CA PRO A 70 5.37 -17.26 -0.04
C PRO A 70 6.60 -18.09 0.36
N PHE A 71 7.58 -18.35 -0.49
CA PHE A 71 8.61 -19.36 -0.20
C PHE A 71 9.80 -18.79 0.54
N CYS A 72 10.24 -19.45 1.61
CA CYS A 72 11.50 -19.14 2.30
C CYS A 72 12.33 -20.41 2.54
N ARG A 73 13.66 -20.29 2.63
CA ARG A 73 14.53 -21.40 3.09
C ARG A 73 14.28 -21.75 4.55
N ARG A 74 14.01 -20.74 5.37
CA ARG A 74 13.65 -20.82 6.80
C ARG A 74 12.88 -19.56 7.21
N ARG A 75 12.18 -19.60 8.35
CA ARG A 75 11.50 -18.42 8.91
C ARG A 75 12.47 -17.61 9.78
N CYS A 76 12.66 -16.33 9.46
CA CYS A 76 13.40 -15.40 10.32
C CYS A 76 12.58 -15.11 11.59
N TYR A 77 13.25 -14.80 12.70
CA TYR A 77 12.56 -14.76 14.00
C TYR A 77 11.62 -13.57 14.17
N TYR A 78 11.89 -12.46 13.50
CA TYR A 78 11.01 -11.29 13.44
C TYR A 78 9.85 -11.43 12.44
N CYS A 79 9.89 -12.41 11.53
CA CYS A 79 9.00 -12.45 10.38
C CYS A 79 7.61 -13.03 10.71
N ASP A 80 6.58 -12.21 10.55
CA ASP A 80 5.18 -12.65 10.57
C ASP A 80 4.59 -12.96 9.18
N PHE A 81 5.33 -12.75 8.08
CA PHE A 81 4.74 -12.91 6.74
C PHE A 81 4.12 -14.29 6.47
N PRO A 82 3.11 -14.34 5.58
CA PRO A 82 2.43 -15.57 5.18
C PRO A 82 3.32 -16.45 4.28
N ILE A 83 4.36 -17.03 4.89
CA ILE A 83 5.38 -17.84 4.20
C ILE A 83 5.23 -19.35 4.45
N SER A 84 5.78 -20.12 3.51
CA SER A 84 5.95 -21.56 3.49
C SER A 84 7.44 -21.89 3.40
N VAL A 85 7.94 -22.69 4.33
CA VAL A 85 9.36 -23.08 4.37
C VAL A 85 9.59 -24.24 3.41
N VAL A 86 10.48 -24.06 2.42
CA VAL A 86 10.79 -25.05 1.38
C VAL A 86 12.20 -25.64 1.49
N GLY A 87 13.03 -25.12 2.41
CA GLY A 87 14.41 -25.57 2.60
C GLY A 87 15.30 -25.30 1.39
N ASP A 88 16.35 -26.11 1.22
CA ASP A 88 17.46 -25.86 0.28
C ASP A 88 17.43 -26.73 -0.98
N SER A 89 16.46 -27.63 -1.09
CA SER A 89 16.37 -28.55 -2.23
C SER A 89 15.84 -27.83 -3.47
N ALA A 90 16.70 -27.60 -4.46
CA ALA A 90 16.33 -26.97 -5.73
C ALA A 90 15.15 -27.68 -6.42
N ARG A 91 15.11 -29.02 -6.38
CA ARG A 91 13.99 -29.81 -6.93
C ARG A 91 12.68 -29.55 -6.19
N ALA A 92 12.71 -29.46 -4.86
CA ALA A 92 11.52 -29.17 -4.07
C ALA A 92 11.03 -27.74 -4.31
N GLN A 93 11.96 -26.77 -4.37
CA GLN A 93 11.67 -25.37 -4.69
C GLN A 93 11.00 -25.25 -6.07
N GLN A 94 11.56 -25.89 -7.10
CA GLN A 94 10.97 -25.93 -8.45
C GLN A 94 9.54 -26.47 -8.43
N GLN A 95 9.31 -27.62 -7.77
CA GLN A 95 7.99 -28.24 -7.74
C GLN A 95 6.95 -27.38 -7.03
N GLN A 96 7.32 -26.75 -5.91
CA GLN A 96 6.43 -25.85 -5.18
C GLN A 96 6.14 -24.57 -5.97
N ALA A 97 7.16 -24.00 -6.63
CA ALA A 97 7.01 -22.84 -7.48
C ALA A 97 6.01 -23.08 -8.62
N GLU A 98 6.15 -24.21 -9.34
CA GLU A 98 5.24 -24.59 -10.43
C GLU A 98 3.80 -24.81 -9.94
N SER A 99 3.65 -25.53 -8.81
CA SER A 99 2.33 -25.74 -8.21
C SER A 99 1.66 -24.44 -7.80
N TYR A 100 2.42 -23.50 -7.25
CA TYR A 100 1.91 -22.20 -6.81
C TYR A 100 1.57 -21.29 -7.98
N TYR A 101 2.42 -21.26 -9.01
CA TYR A 101 2.14 -20.55 -10.26
C TYR A 101 0.81 -20.98 -10.87
N GLY A 102 0.49 -22.27 -10.88
CA GLY A 102 -0.81 -22.75 -11.35
C GLY A 102 -2.01 -22.18 -10.59
N VAL A 103 -1.87 -21.93 -9.28
CA VAL A 103 -2.93 -21.31 -8.46
C VAL A 103 -2.98 -19.80 -8.69
N LEU A 104 -1.84 -19.12 -8.75
CA LEU A 104 -1.75 -17.69 -9.08
C LEU A 104 -2.38 -17.38 -10.44
N LYS A 105 -2.07 -18.20 -11.45
CA LYS A 105 -2.62 -18.04 -12.79
C LYS A 105 -4.15 -18.10 -12.79
N ARG A 106 -4.72 -19.10 -12.11
CA ARG A 106 -6.17 -19.24 -11.92
C ARG A 106 -6.77 -18.01 -11.23
N GLU A 107 -6.13 -17.50 -10.19
CA GLU A 107 -6.56 -16.26 -9.53
C GLU A 107 -6.57 -15.07 -10.50
N MET A 108 -5.47 -14.86 -11.24
CA MET A 108 -5.36 -13.75 -12.19
C MET A 108 -6.40 -13.85 -13.31
N GLU A 109 -6.64 -15.04 -13.86
CA GLU A 109 -7.64 -15.27 -14.91
C GLU A 109 -9.07 -15.04 -14.41
N ALA A 110 -9.39 -15.53 -13.22
CA ALA A 110 -10.69 -15.29 -12.58
C ALA A 110 -10.88 -13.81 -12.24
N THR A 111 -9.83 -13.14 -11.78
CA THR A 111 -9.85 -11.70 -11.49
C THR A 111 -10.09 -10.90 -12.78
N ALA A 112 -9.30 -11.14 -13.83
CA ALA A 112 -9.43 -10.41 -15.08
C ALA A 112 -10.79 -10.62 -15.79
N SER A 113 -11.40 -11.80 -15.62
CA SER A 113 -12.71 -12.10 -16.21
C SER A 113 -13.91 -11.59 -15.41
N THR A 114 -13.76 -11.36 -14.10
CA THR A 114 -14.87 -10.98 -13.21
C THR A 114 -14.73 -9.61 -12.56
N TRP A 115 -13.55 -9.02 -12.58
CA TRP A 115 -13.33 -7.64 -12.16
C TRP A 115 -13.86 -6.70 -13.24
N CYS A 116 -14.79 -5.83 -12.84
CA CYS A 116 -15.26 -4.73 -13.67
C CYS A 116 -15.06 -3.44 -12.85
N PRO A 117 -14.48 -2.37 -13.44
CA PRO A 117 -14.55 -1.08 -12.81
C PRO A 117 -16.05 -0.71 -12.67
N PRO A 118 -16.48 -0.12 -11.56
CA PRO A 118 -17.85 0.33 -11.44
C PRO A 118 -18.18 1.30 -12.58
N SER A 119 -18.95 0.86 -13.58
CA SER A 119 -19.27 1.73 -14.71
C SER A 119 -20.30 2.77 -14.28
N SER A 120 -20.06 4.05 -14.59
CA SER A 120 -21.18 4.98 -14.79
C SER A 120 -22.02 4.41 -15.94
N ALA A 121 -23.26 4.04 -15.67
CA ALA A 121 -24.11 3.31 -16.59
C ALA A 121 -24.24 3.97 -17.98
N ASP A 122 -24.61 3.11 -18.92
CA ASP A 122 -24.64 3.21 -20.37
C ASP A 122 -25.32 4.45 -20.97
N SER A 123 -25.00 4.71 -22.24
CA SER A 123 -25.62 5.69 -23.12
C SER A 123 -27.14 5.51 -23.22
N GLY A 124 -27.88 6.18 -22.34
CA GLY A 124 -29.34 6.09 -22.30
C GLY A 124 -29.96 6.96 -21.22
N GLY A 125 -29.46 8.19 -21.03
CA GLY A 125 -30.16 9.29 -20.38
C GLY A 125 -30.77 9.03 -19.00
N GLN A 126 -29.94 8.98 -17.94
CA GLN A 126 -30.14 9.76 -16.70
C GLN A 126 -28.98 9.47 -15.73
N ARG A 127 -28.41 10.54 -15.16
CA ARG A 127 -27.28 10.50 -14.23
C ARG A 127 -27.67 9.78 -12.94
N VAL A 128 -27.24 8.54 -12.79
CA VAL A 128 -27.08 7.92 -11.46
C VAL A 128 -25.59 7.92 -11.15
N MET A 129 -25.24 8.41 -9.95
CA MET A 129 -23.90 8.41 -9.34
C MET A 129 -22.96 9.57 -9.71
N ALA A 130 -23.30 10.81 -9.32
CA ALA A 130 -22.33 11.91 -9.25
C ALA A 130 -21.42 11.84 -7.99
N GLU A 131 -21.84 11.17 -6.91
CA GLU A 131 -21.13 11.22 -5.62
C GLU A 131 -19.89 10.30 -5.48
N PRO A 132 -19.78 9.10 -6.09
CA PRO A 132 -18.55 8.30 -5.99
C PRO A 132 -17.33 8.98 -6.62
N SER A 133 -17.54 9.84 -7.62
CA SER A 133 -16.47 10.62 -8.26
C SER A 133 -15.85 11.66 -7.32
N ILE A 134 -16.62 12.22 -6.38
CA ILE A 134 -16.16 13.25 -5.45
C ILE A 134 -15.26 12.66 -4.35
N VAL A 135 -15.50 11.40 -3.95
CA VAL A 135 -14.69 10.68 -2.95
C VAL A 135 -13.36 10.19 -3.53
N MET A 136 -13.25 10.08 -4.86
CA MET A 136 -12.01 9.71 -5.54
C MET A 136 -11.09 10.89 -5.81
N ASP A 137 -11.64 12.10 -5.98
CA ASP A 137 -10.85 13.32 -6.21
C ASP A 137 -9.98 13.75 -5.00
N SER A 138 -10.08 13.08 -3.83
CA SER A 138 -9.36 13.50 -2.60
C SER A 138 -7.89 13.12 -2.55
N VAL A 139 -7.51 12.00 -3.17
CA VAL A 139 -6.27 11.31 -2.76
C VAL A 139 -5.25 11.15 -3.88
N TRP A 140 -5.63 11.35 -5.14
CA TRP A 140 -4.74 11.09 -6.25
C TRP A 140 -3.80 12.27 -6.49
N ARG A 141 -2.51 11.95 -6.56
CA ARG A 141 -1.44 12.91 -6.83
C ARG A 141 -1.22 13.09 -8.33
N ASP A 142 -0.60 14.23 -8.64
CA ASP A 142 -0.40 14.76 -9.99
C ASP A 142 0.27 13.78 -10.97
N GLU A 143 1.09 12.83 -10.51
CA GLU A 143 1.77 11.89 -11.40
C GLU A 143 0.81 10.92 -12.11
N TRP A 144 -0.20 10.42 -11.41
CA TRP A 144 -1.17 9.49 -12.00
C TRP A 144 -2.21 10.22 -12.85
N GLU A 145 -2.63 11.40 -12.42
CA GLU A 145 -3.46 12.29 -13.25
C GLU A 145 -2.71 12.71 -14.52
N ARG A 146 -1.40 12.98 -14.45
CA ARG A 146 -0.56 13.25 -15.63
C ARG A 146 -0.40 12.02 -16.52
N ALA A 147 -0.22 10.82 -15.96
CA ALA A 147 -0.17 9.58 -16.73
C ALA A 147 -1.51 9.30 -17.45
N GLU A 148 -2.64 9.53 -16.79
CA GLU A 148 -3.96 9.43 -17.42
C GLU A 148 -4.19 10.51 -18.48
N ALA A 149 -3.81 11.76 -18.19
CA ALA A 149 -3.95 12.89 -19.11
C ALA A 149 -3.03 12.79 -20.34
N SER A 150 -1.84 12.18 -20.19
CA SER A 150 -0.90 11.93 -21.29
C SER A 150 -1.32 10.76 -22.19
N GLY A 151 -2.35 9.99 -21.79
CA GLY A 151 -2.82 8.84 -22.54
C GLY A 151 -1.90 7.62 -22.44
N GLU A 152 -0.91 7.62 -21.54
CA GLU A 152 -0.13 6.43 -21.22
C GLU A 152 -1.08 5.34 -20.69
N ARG A 153 -1.11 4.18 -21.33
CA ARG A 153 -1.92 3.02 -20.91
C ARG A 153 -1.02 1.87 -20.47
N GLY A 154 -1.52 1.04 -19.56
CA GLY A 154 -0.86 -0.21 -19.17
C GLY A 154 -0.37 -0.29 -17.73
N VAL A 155 0.15 -1.46 -17.37
CA VAL A 155 0.74 -1.72 -16.06
C VAL A 155 2.08 -0.99 -15.95
N SER A 156 2.19 -0.11 -14.97
CA SER A 156 3.36 0.77 -14.75
C SER A 156 4.33 0.21 -13.71
N THR A 157 3.86 -0.65 -12.80
CA THR A 157 4.70 -1.35 -11.83
C THR A 157 4.25 -2.79 -11.59
N VAL A 158 5.21 -3.69 -11.43
CA VAL A 158 5.03 -5.05 -10.91
C VAL A 158 6.02 -5.24 -9.76
N PHE A 159 5.54 -5.69 -8.60
CA PHE A 159 6.39 -5.93 -7.43
C PHE A 159 6.23 -7.36 -6.93
N PHE A 160 7.33 -8.10 -6.95
CA PHE A 160 7.41 -9.44 -6.36
C PHE A 160 8.00 -9.33 -4.95
N GLY A 161 7.19 -9.66 -3.94
CA GLY A 161 7.63 -9.63 -2.54
C GLY A 161 7.12 -10.80 -1.72
N GLY A 162 7.26 -10.70 -0.40
CA GLY A 162 6.64 -11.61 0.55
C GLY A 162 7.65 -12.47 1.30
N GLY A 163 7.84 -13.71 0.85
CA GLY A 163 8.87 -14.60 1.37
C GLY A 163 10.23 -14.29 0.74
N THR A 164 10.62 -15.09 -0.23
CA THR A 164 11.88 -14.94 -0.96
C THR A 164 11.64 -15.21 -2.44
N PRO A 165 11.19 -14.20 -3.20
CA PRO A 165 10.95 -14.32 -4.64
C PRO A 165 12.14 -14.89 -5.42
N SER A 166 13.36 -14.58 -5.02
CA SER A 166 14.59 -15.12 -5.62
C SER A 166 14.78 -16.64 -5.46
N LEU A 167 13.95 -17.35 -4.68
CA LEU A 167 13.90 -18.81 -4.69
C LEU A 167 13.10 -19.37 -5.87
N MET A 168 12.28 -18.55 -6.53
CA MET A 168 11.54 -18.97 -7.71
C MET A 168 12.47 -19.25 -8.88
N PRO A 169 12.09 -20.17 -9.78
CA PRO A 169 12.73 -20.29 -11.07
C PRO A 169 12.48 -19.02 -11.90
N PRO A 170 13.51 -18.43 -12.55
CA PRO A 170 13.34 -17.19 -13.32
C PRO A 170 12.27 -17.28 -14.42
N GLU A 171 12.11 -18.45 -15.04
CA GLU A 171 11.11 -18.70 -16.08
C GLU A 171 9.69 -18.63 -15.52
N VAL A 172 9.48 -19.02 -14.26
CA VAL A 172 8.17 -18.91 -13.60
C VAL A 172 7.84 -17.43 -13.35
N ILE A 173 8.81 -16.62 -12.93
CA ILE A 173 8.63 -15.17 -12.78
C ILE A 173 8.26 -14.54 -14.13
N GLY A 174 8.98 -14.90 -15.20
CA GLY A 174 8.68 -14.43 -16.56
C GLY A 174 7.25 -14.74 -16.99
N ARG A 175 6.79 -15.98 -16.77
CA ARG A 175 5.40 -16.35 -17.09
C ARG A 175 4.35 -15.59 -16.27
N ILE A 176 4.65 -15.25 -15.02
CA ILE A 176 3.75 -14.39 -14.22
C ILE A 176 3.66 -13.00 -14.84
N VAL A 177 4.78 -12.41 -15.25
CA VAL A 177 4.80 -11.11 -15.94
C VAL A 177 4.03 -11.18 -17.27
N ASP A 178 4.22 -12.24 -18.05
CA ASP A 178 3.50 -12.46 -19.30
C ASP A 178 1.97 -12.58 -19.09
N ASP A 179 1.56 -13.30 -18.05
CA ASP A 179 0.14 -13.41 -17.67
C ASP A 179 -0.42 -12.05 -17.19
N ILE A 180 0.35 -11.27 -16.44
CA ILE A 180 -0.05 -9.91 -16.04
C ILE A 180 -0.27 -9.03 -17.27
N GLU A 181 0.69 -9.00 -18.18
CA GLU A 181 0.63 -8.21 -19.42
C GLU A 181 -0.56 -8.62 -20.30
N ARG A 182 -0.78 -9.93 -20.42
CA ARG A 182 -1.89 -10.50 -21.20
C ARG A 182 -3.27 -10.19 -20.60
N LEU A 183 -3.40 -10.24 -19.28
CA LEU A 183 -4.69 -10.18 -18.59
C LEU A 183 -5.08 -8.76 -18.17
N PHE A 184 -4.11 -7.93 -17.81
CA PHE A 184 -4.34 -6.59 -17.25
C PHE A 184 -3.86 -5.46 -18.18
N GLY A 185 -3.32 -5.78 -19.35
CA GLY A 185 -2.92 -4.83 -20.37
C GLY A 185 -1.40 -4.68 -20.50
N PRO A 186 -0.94 -4.02 -21.59
CA PRO A 186 0.49 -3.93 -21.92
C PRO A 186 1.29 -3.33 -20.76
N LEU A 187 2.56 -3.71 -20.62
CA LEU A 187 3.43 -2.99 -19.70
C LEU A 187 3.76 -1.60 -20.29
N SER A 188 3.73 -0.56 -19.47
CA SER A 188 4.09 0.79 -19.92
C SER A 188 5.57 0.85 -20.31
N ALA A 189 5.92 1.83 -21.15
CA ALA A 189 7.32 2.17 -21.36
C ALA A 189 7.96 2.47 -19.99
N GLY A 190 9.11 1.86 -19.71
CA GLY A 190 9.77 2.00 -18.41
C GLY A 190 9.01 1.42 -17.22
N CYS A 191 8.14 0.41 -17.42
CA CYS A 191 7.50 -0.32 -16.32
C CYS A 191 8.56 -0.81 -15.30
N GLU A 192 8.36 -0.49 -14.02
CA GLU A 192 9.22 -0.96 -12.94
C GLU A 192 8.82 -2.39 -12.58
N ILE A 193 9.74 -3.35 -12.71
CA ILE A 193 9.57 -4.73 -12.25
C ILE A 193 10.56 -4.95 -11.10
N SER A 194 10.04 -4.74 -9.90
CA SER A 194 10.75 -4.85 -8.63
C SER A 194 10.69 -6.27 -8.07
N MET A 195 11.79 -6.77 -7.53
CA MET A 195 11.81 -8.07 -6.87
C MET A 195 12.65 -8.06 -5.60
N GLU A 196 12.08 -8.55 -4.50
CA GLU A 196 12.80 -8.84 -3.27
C GLU A 196 13.71 -10.07 -3.45
N MET A 197 14.95 -9.95 -2.99
CA MET A 197 15.96 -11.01 -3.07
C MET A 197 16.65 -11.20 -1.72
N ASP A 198 16.86 -12.47 -1.37
CA ASP A 198 17.66 -12.86 -0.20
C ASP A 198 19.12 -13.11 -0.62
N PRO A 199 20.12 -12.52 0.06
CA PRO A 199 21.51 -12.90 -0.15
C PRO A 199 21.68 -14.42 -0.03
N GLY A 200 22.47 -15.04 -0.93
CA GLY A 200 22.66 -16.49 -0.91
C GLY A 200 21.52 -17.34 -1.47
N SER A 201 20.55 -16.73 -2.16
CA SER A 201 19.50 -17.45 -2.92
C SER A 201 19.70 -17.42 -4.45
N PHE A 202 20.71 -16.70 -4.92
CA PHE A 202 21.08 -16.57 -6.34
C PHE A 202 22.60 -16.44 -6.50
N ASP A 203 23.06 -16.68 -7.72
CA ASP A 203 24.38 -16.38 -8.26
C ASP A 203 24.22 -15.51 -9.52
N GLN A 204 25.33 -15.19 -10.20
CA GLN A 204 25.32 -14.34 -11.41
C GLN A 204 24.46 -14.91 -12.54
N ASP A 205 24.49 -16.22 -12.76
CA ASP A 205 23.73 -16.85 -13.84
C ASP A 205 22.23 -16.78 -13.56
N LYS A 206 21.83 -17.10 -12.33
CA LYS A 206 20.42 -16.98 -11.91
C LYS A 206 19.95 -15.52 -11.92
N LEU A 207 20.79 -14.58 -11.48
CA LEU A 207 20.48 -13.15 -11.54
C LEU A 207 20.28 -12.69 -12.98
N ARG A 208 21.20 -13.02 -13.90
CA ARG A 208 21.03 -12.72 -15.34
C ARG A 208 19.72 -13.26 -15.88
N SER A 209 19.34 -14.49 -15.50
CA SER A 209 18.07 -15.08 -15.90
C SER A 209 16.85 -14.34 -15.33
N PHE A 210 16.91 -13.79 -14.10
CA PHE A 210 15.83 -12.93 -13.58
C PHE A 210 15.73 -11.61 -14.35
N LEU A 211 16.86 -11.02 -14.74
CA LEU A 211 16.87 -9.79 -15.53
C LEU A 211 16.32 -10.01 -16.95
N THR A 212 16.65 -11.14 -17.58
CA THR A 212 16.23 -11.43 -18.96
C THR A 212 14.87 -12.11 -19.04
N HIS A 213 14.69 -13.26 -18.40
CA HIS A 213 13.44 -14.03 -18.44
C HIS A 213 12.39 -13.47 -17.49
N GLY A 214 12.80 -13.12 -16.26
CA GLY A 214 11.90 -12.50 -15.28
C GLY A 214 11.58 -11.03 -15.58
N ARG A 215 12.33 -10.40 -16.51
CA ARG A 215 12.23 -8.97 -16.87
C ARG A 215 12.45 -8.04 -15.67
N VAL A 216 13.05 -8.53 -14.59
CA VAL A 216 13.31 -7.75 -13.37
C VAL A 216 14.29 -6.63 -13.71
N ASN A 217 13.97 -5.41 -13.28
CA ASN A 217 14.83 -4.24 -13.49
C ASN A 217 15.05 -3.41 -12.22
N ARG A 218 14.49 -3.84 -11.08
CA ARG A 218 14.81 -3.32 -9.75
C ARG A 218 14.92 -4.46 -8.73
N VAL A 219 15.96 -4.44 -7.90
CA VAL A 219 16.20 -5.46 -6.87
C VAL A 219 16.12 -4.86 -5.46
N SER A 220 15.36 -5.47 -4.55
CA SER A 220 15.38 -5.15 -3.11
C SER A 220 16.15 -6.21 -2.35
N LEU A 221 17.34 -5.89 -1.85
CA LEU A 221 18.20 -6.87 -1.18
C LEU A 221 17.98 -6.83 0.33
N GLY A 222 17.42 -7.92 0.87
CA GLY A 222 17.11 -8.04 2.30
C GLY A 222 18.34 -8.25 3.19
N VAL A 223 19.22 -7.26 3.37
CA VAL A 223 20.47 -7.42 4.13
C VAL A 223 20.24 -7.51 5.63
N GLN A 224 19.42 -6.60 6.17
CA GLN A 224 19.08 -6.41 7.58
C GLN A 224 20.25 -5.96 8.46
N SER A 225 21.41 -6.59 8.34
CA SER A 225 22.66 -6.21 9.01
C SER A 225 23.87 -6.81 8.27
N PHE A 226 25.03 -6.14 8.37
CA PHE A 226 26.31 -6.65 7.89
C PHE A 226 27.07 -7.48 8.96
N SER A 227 26.46 -7.73 10.12
CA SER A 227 27.05 -8.49 11.23
C SER A 227 26.52 -9.91 11.31
N ASP A 228 27.38 -10.92 11.16
CA ASP A 228 27.02 -12.34 11.31
C ASP A 228 26.40 -12.64 12.67
N LYS A 229 26.89 -11.98 13.74
CA LYS A 229 26.34 -12.09 15.10
C LYS A 229 24.88 -11.65 15.12
N THR A 230 24.57 -10.51 14.51
CA THR A 230 23.19 -9.98 14.42
C THR A 230 22.34 -10.89 13.55
N LEU A 231 22.80 -11.24 12.34
CA LEU A 231 22.07 -12.10 11.39
C LEU A 231 21.68 -13.46 12.00
N GLN A 232 22.58 -14.10 12.74
CA GLN A 232 22.29 -15.35 13.45
C GLN A 232 21.21 -15.16 14.53
N ARG A 233 21.27 -14.08 15.31
CA ARG A 233 20.29 -13.76 16.36
C ARG A 233 18.88 -13.53 15.83
N ILE A 234 18.75 -13.03 14.60
CA ILE A 234 17.44 -12.79 13.97
C ILE A 234 17.00 -13.95 13.06
N GLY A 235 17.77 -15.04 13.04
CA GLY A 235 17.44 -16.27 12.31
C GLY A 235 17.61 -16.16 10.79
N ARG A 236 18.43 -15.22 10.29
CA ARG A 236 18.69 -15.06 8.85
C ARG A 236 19.46 -16.25 8.29
N ALA A 237 19.22 -16.53 7.01
CA ALA A 237 19.80 -17.70 6.36
C ALA A 237 21.22 -17.52 5.87
N HIS A 238 21.54 -16.29 5.51
CA HIS A 238 22.77 -15.89 4.89
C HIS A 238 23.75 -15.31 5.91
N SER A 239 25.01 -15.23 5.50
CA SER A 239 26.08 -14.53 6.23
C SER A 239 26.38 -13.16 5.63
N ALA A 240 27.15 -12.34 6.32
CA ALA A 240 27.70 -11.09 5.78
C ALA A 240 28.50 -11.35 4.49
N ARG A 241 29.23 -12.47 4.40
CA ARG A 241 29.91 -12.87 3.16
C ARG A 241 28.94 -13.05 1.99
N ASP A 242 27.78 -13.64 2.22
CA ASP A 242 26.75 -13.80 1.19
C ASP A 242 26.16 -12.46 0.75
N VAL A 243 26.05 -11.49 1.67
CA VAL A 243 25.64 -10.12 1.36
C VAL A 243 26.60 -9.47 0.37
N TYR A 244 27.90 -9.46 0.68
CA TYR A 244 28.89 -8.86 -0.22
C TYR A 244 28.94 -9.57 -1.58
N ARG A 245 28.88 -10.90 -1.60
CA ARG A 245 28.80 -11.65 -2.87
C ARG A 245 27.58 -11.25 -3.68
N ALA A 246 26.41 -11.13 -3.06
CA ALA A 246 25.20 -10.69 -3.74
C ALA A 246 25.34 -9.28 -4.35
N ILE A 247 26.00 -8.36 -3.64
CA ILE A 247 26.30 -7.01 -4.14
C ILE A 247 27.29 -7.06 -5.32
N GLU A 248 28.33 -7.90 -5.24
CA GLU A 248 29.26 -8.13 -6.35
C GLU A 248 28.53 -8.70 -7.57
N ASP A 249 27.62 -9.64 -7.38
CA ASP A 249 26.82 -10.23 -8.46
C ASP A 249 25.89 -9.21 -9.11
N LEU A 250 25.25 -8.33 -8.32
CA LEU A 250 24.44 -7.21 -8.82
C LEU A 250 25.27 -6.28 -9.69
N ARG A 251 26.45 -5.87 -9.22
CA ARG A 251 27.38 -5.01 -9.98
C ARG A 251 27.88 -5.69 -11.25
N ALA A 252 28.26 -6.97 -11.16
CA ALA A 252 28.75 -7.75 -12.30
C ALA A 252 27.69 -7.96 -13.39
N CYS A 253 26.41 -7.95 -13.00
CA CYS A 253 25.28 -8.03 -13.94
C CYS A 253 24.78 -6.65 -14.42
N GLY A 254 25.39 -5.55 -13.95
CA GLY A 254 25.01 -4.19 -14.34
C GLY A 254 23.64 -3.76 -13.79
N VAL A 255 23.28 -4.22 -12.59
CA VAL A 255 22.03 -3.80 -11.93
C VAL A 255 22.26 -2.45 -11.26
N ASP A 256 21.79 -1.39 -11.91
CA ASP A 256 21.95 -0.02 -11.40
C ASP A 256 20.83 0.40 -10.44
N ASN A 257 19.63 -0.18 -10.55
CA ASN A 257 18.50 0.12 -9.68
C ASN A 257 18.31 -0.98 -8.63
N TRP A 258 18.87 -0.78 -7.44
CA TRP A 258 18.76 -1.74 -6.35
C TRP A 258 18.72 -1.07 -4.98
N SER A 259 18.19 -1.77 -3.98
CA SER A 259 18.14 -1.31 -2.60
C SER A 259 18.79 -2.28 -1.63
N VAL A 260 19.18 -1.74 -0.48
CA VAL A 260 19.52 -2.51 0.72
C VAL A 260 18.48 -2.24 1.79
N ASP A 261 17.87 -3.31 2.29
CA ASP A 261 16.90 -3.24 3.37
C ASP A 261 17.60 -3.53 4.71
N LEU A 262 17.39 -2.66 5.70
CA LEU A 262 17.99 -2.70 7.03
C LEU A 262 16.91 -2.72 8.10
N ILE A 263 17.22 -3.32 9.26
CA ILE A 263 16.31 -3.32 10.42
C ILE A 263 17.06 -2.79 11.65
N GLY A 264 16.60 -1.66 12.18
CA GLY A 264 17.00 -1.12 13.49
C GLY A 264 16.21 -1.75 14.63
N GLY A 265 16.62 -1.51 15.89
CA GLY A 265 15.90 -2.03 17.05
C GLY A 265 16.03 -3.54 17.27
N LEU A 266 16.98 -4.21 16.61
CA LEU A 266 17.17 -5.67 16.70
C LEU A 266 17.69 -6.10 18.10
N PRO A 267 17.49 -7.38 18.50
CA PRO A 267 17.95 -7.87 19.80
C PRO A 267 19.44 -7.63 20.06
N GLU A 268 19.72 -6.98 21.18
CA GLU A 268 21.03 -6.57 21.68
C GLU A 268 21.82 -5.64 20.73
N LEU A 269 21.16 -5.05 19.73
CA LEU A 269 21.78 -4.11 18.82
C LEU A 269 22.08 -2.81 19.57
N THR A 270 23.32 -2.37 19.55
CA THR A 270 23.71 -1.06 20.11
C THR A 270 23.60 0.05 19.06
N VAL A 271 23.50 1.30 19.50
CA VAL A 271 23.47 2.47 18.60
C VAL A 271 24.74 2.54 17.75
N ASP A 272 25.91 2.22 18.33
CA ASP A 272 27.19 2.23 17.60
C ASP A 272 27.24 1.14 16.51
N GLU A 273 26.78 -0.08 16.82
CA GLU A 273 26.68 -1.17 15.83
C GLU A 273 25.67 -0.81 14.72
N TRP A 274 24.56 -0.15 15.07
CA TRP A 274 23.59 0.35 14.09
C TRP A 274 24.18 1.42 13.18
N GLU A 275 24.83 2.45 13.72
CA GLU A 275 25.47 3.47 12.89
C GLU A 275 26.56 2.87 11.99
N GLY A 276 27.29 1.86 12.46
CA GLY A 276 28.22 1.08 11.65
C GLY A 276 27.52 0.40 10.46
N THR A 277 26.39 -0.27 10.72
CA THR A 277 25.56 -0.92 9.68
C THR A 277 25.08 0.08 8.62
N VAL A 278 24.63 1.27 9.03
CA VAL A 278 24.17 2.31 8.10
C VAL A 278 25.32 2.87 7.26
N ARG A 279 26.49 3.14 7.86
CA ARG A 279 27.68 3.60 7.12
C ARG A 279 28.12 2.57 6.09
N GLU A 280 28.10 1.31 6.46
CA GLU A 280 28.45 0.23 5.54
C GLU A 280 27.48 0.12 4.37
N ALA A 281 26.17 0.29 4.61
CA ALA A 281 25.16 0.36 3.55
C ALA A 281 25.39 1.54 2.58
N ILE A 282 25.88 2.68 3.08
CA ILE A 282 26.29 3.83 2.27
C ILE A 282 27.56 3.49 1.47
N ASP A 283 28.55 2.87 2.09
CA ASP A 283 29.85 2.55 1.47
C ASP A 283 29.74 1.51 0.35
N VAL A 284 28.79 0.57 0.44
CA VAL A 284 28.48 -0.34 -0.67
C VAL A 284 27.78 0.35 -1.84
N GLY A 285 27.39 1.63 -1.69
CA GLY A 285 26.92 2.47 -2.79
C GLY A 285 25.54 2.08 -3.34
N ALA A 286 24.67 1.50 -2.51
CA ALA A 286 23.28 1.22 -2.91
C ALA A 286 22.56 2.54 -3.18
N PRO A 287 21.90 2.74 -4.34
CA PRO A 287 21.22 4.00 -4.64
C PRO A 287 19.91 4.17 -3.84
N HIS A 288 19.42 3.12 -3.19
CA HIS A 288 18.24 3.14 -2.36
C HIS A 288 18.47 2.34 -1.07
N LEU A 289 17.98 2.86 0.06
CA LEU A 289 18.12 2.27 1.38
C LEU A 289 16.77 2.28 2.10
N SER A 290 16.31 1.09 2.48
CA SER A 290 15.12 0.91 3.32
C SER A 290 15.58 0.73 4.77
N VAL A 291 15.09 1.57 5.68
CA VAL A 291 15.40 1.57 7.11
C VAL A 291 14.11 1.29 7.86
N TYR A 292 13.95 0.05 8.31
CA TYR A 292 12.80 -0.38 9.10
C TYR A 292 13.15 -0.38 10.58
N ASP A 293 12.18 -0.02 11.42
CA ASP A 293 12.24 -0.34 12.84
C ASP A 293 11.66 -1.73 13.09
N LEU A 294 12.27 -2.51 13.98
CA LEU A 294 11.74 -3.81 14.38
C LEU A 294 10.35 -3.65 14.99
N GLN A 295 9.34 -4.22 14.33
CA GLN A 295 8.01 -4.39 14.88
C GLN A 295 7.84 -5.82 15.40
N VAL A 296 7.52 -5.96 16.69
CA VAL A 296 7.31 -7.27 17.32
C VAL A 296 5.86 -7.71 17.11
N GLU A 297 5.65 -8.51 16.06
CA GLU A 297 4.34 -9.08 15.77
C GLU A 297 4.05 -10.31 16.65
N GLU A 298 2.83 -10.44 17.17
CA GLU A 298 2.38 -11.60 17.97
C GLU A 298 2.59 -12.94 17.24
N GLY A 299 2.43 -12.94 15.91
CA GLY A 299 2.63 -14.10 15.05
C GLY A 299 4.08 -14.40 14.67
N SER A 300 5.03 -13.54 15.04
CA SER A 300 6.47 -13.78 14.87
C SER A 300 7.03 -14.72 15.95
N PHE A 301 8.27 -15.18 15.80
CA PHE A 301 8.94 -15.92 16.88
C PHE A 301 9.21 -15.01 18.08
N PHE A 302 9.66 -13.77 17.85
CA PHE A 302 9.89 -12.79 18.91
C PHE A 302 8.62 -12.49 19.72
N GLY A 303 7.47 -12.30 19.06
CA GLY A 303 6.20 -12.09 19.75
C GLY A 303 5.79 -13.31 20.59
N ARG A 304 5.91 -14.53 20.04
CA ARG A 304 5.64 -15.76 20.81
C ARG A 304 6.60 -16.00 21.97
N TRP A 305 7.83 -15.50 21.88
CA TRP A 305 8.83 -15.57 22.93
C TRP A 305 8.66 -14.47 23.99
N GLY A 306 7.70 -13.57 23.79
CA GLY A 306 7.37 -12.52 24.75
C GLY A 306 8.33 -11.33 24.73
N TYR A 307 9.01 -11.06 23.62
CA TYR A 307 9.78 -9.81 23.49
C TYR A 307 8.83 -8.62 23.53
N GLN A 308 9.21 -7.57 24.25
CA GLN A 308 8.46 -6.33 24.35
C GLN A 308 9.35 -5.17 23.91
N ALA A 309 8.78 -4.23 23.16
CA ALA A 309 9.50 -3.04 22.73
C ALA A 309 10.03 -2.28 23.95
N GLY A 310 11.26 -1.78 23.88
CA GLY A 310 11.91 -1.08 24.99
C GLY A 310 12.48 -1.98 26.09
N GLU A 311 12.21 -3.30 26.07
CA GLU A 311 12.67 -4.24 27.08
C GLU A 311 13.76 -5.18 26.57
N SER A 312 14.75 -5.47 27.42
CA SER A 312 15.81 -6.42 27.12
C SER A 312 15.23 -7.78 26.68
N PRO A 313 15.70 -8.38 25.57
CA PRO A 313 16.94 -8.05 24.88
C PRO A 313 16.80 -6.98 23.78
N LEU A 314 15.62 -6.40 23.54
CA LEU A 314 15.48 -5.31 22.57
C LEU A 314 16.06 -4.00 23.14
N PRO A 315 16.48 -3.06 22.29
CA PRO A 315 16.95 -1.75 22.73
C PRO A 315 15.83 -0.99 23.45
N THR A 316 16.22 -0.06 24.32
CA THR A 316 15.26 0.87 24.95
C THR A 316 14.60 1.76 23.90
N GLU A 317 13.48 2.39 24.24
CA GLU A 317 12.80 3.35 23.36
C GLU A 317 13.75 4.50 22.97
N ASP A 318 14.51 5.04 23.93
CA ASP A 318 15.51 6.08 23.67
C ASP A 318 16.61 5.62 22.70
N ALA A 319 17.12 4.40 22.87
CA ALA A 319 18.13 3.85 21.98
C ALA A 319 17.57 3.64 20.56
N SER A 320 16.33 3.16 20.44
CA SER A 320 15.66 2.96 19.14
C SER A 320 15.39 4.30 18.44
N ALA A 321 14.93 5.30 19.18
CA ALA A 321 14.78 6.67 18.66
C ALA A 321 16.12 7.26 18.21
N GLN A 322 17.20 7.00 18.94
CA GLN A 322 18.55 7.42 18.54
C GLN A 322 19.01 6.73 17.26
N MET A 323 18.70 5.44 17.07
CA MET A 323 18.98 4.70 15.83
C MET A 323 18.26 5.33 14.63
N TYR A 324 16.98 5.65 14.76
CA TYR A 324 16.22 6.32 13.69
C TYR A 324 16.84 7.67 13.33
N ARG A 325 17.12 8.51 14.35
CA ARG A 325 17.73 9.84 14.16
C ARG A 325 19.11 9.75 13.51
N SER A 326 19.94 8.79 13.93
CA SER A 326 21.28 8.62 13.36
C SER A 326 21.23 8.14 11.92
N ALA A 327 20.32 7.21 11.58
CA ALA A 327 20.10 6.79 10.20
C ALA A 327 19.66 7.97 9.31
N SER A 328 18.61 8.71 9.70
CA SER A 328 18.13 9.88 8.96
C SER A 328 19.24 10.92 8.74
N ARG A 329 20.06 11.21 9.76
CA ARG A 329 21.21 12.11 9.64
C ARG A 329 22.25 11.58 8.66
N LEU A 330 22.77 10.36 8.88
CA LEU A 330 23.84 9.77 8.07
C LEU A 330 23.44 9.66 6.59
N LEU A 331 22.21 9.26 6.30
CA LEU A 331 21.70 9.11 4.95
C LEU A 331 21.54 10.47 4.24
N ARG A 332 21.01 11.48 4.92
CA ARG A 332 20.90 12.83 4.34
C ARG A 332 22.26 13.47 4.13
N ASP A 333 23.19 13.31 5.07
CA ASP A 333 24.57 13.78 4.93
C ASP A 333 25.27 13.10 3.74
N ALA A 334 24.96 11.84 3.48
CA ALA A 334 25.42 11.11 2.30
C ALA A 334 24.65 11.45 1.02
N GLY A 335 23.67 12.35 1.06
CA GLY A 335 22.90 12.83 -0.09
C GLY A 335 21.80 11.89 -0.56
N TYR A 336 21.20 11.11 0.34
CA TYR A 336 19.94 10.40 0.07
C TYR A 336 18.75 11.29 0.44
N VAL A 337 17.68 11.19 -0.34
CA VAL A 337 16.42 11.90 -0.11
C VAL A 337 15.46 10.95 0.60
N HIS A 338 15.02 11.35 1.80
CA HIS A 338 13.92 10.70 2.51
C HIS A 338 12.61 11.01 1.77
N TYR A 339 11.94 10.00 1.22
CA TYR A 339 10.77 10.23 0.35
C TYR A 339 9.46 9.66 0.92
N GLU A 340 9.55 8.59 1.71
CA GLU A 340 8.44 8.07 2.53
C GLU A 340 8.99 7.44 3.82
N VAL A 341 8.09 7.03 4.73
CA VAL A 341 8.37 6.68 6.13
C VAL A 341 9.61 5.82 6.43
N SER A 342 9.98 4.90 5.55
CA SER A 342 11.06 3.94 5.78
C SER A 342 12.20 4.05 4.77
N ASN A 343 12.09 4.85 3.71
CA ASN A 343 12.94 4.71 2.53
C ASN A 343 13.61 6.03 2.14
N TYR A 344 14.88 5.86 1.78
CA TYR A 344 15.81 6.90 1.38
C TYR A 344 16.38 6.53 0.02
N ALA A 345 16.39 7.45 -0.93
CA ALA A 345 16.88 7.16 -2.27
C ALA A 345 17.71 8.30 -2.83
N LYS A 346 18.66 7.96 -3.70
CA LYS A 346 19.20 8.91 -4.67
C LYS A 346 18.08 9.31 -5.63
N GLU A 347 18.22 10.50 -6.21
CA GLU A 347 17.26 11.00 -7.20
C GLU A 347 17.03 9.96 -8.32
N GLY A 348 15.77 9.77 -8.72
CA GLY A 348 15.37 8.78 -9.72
C GLY A 348 15.40 7.30 -9.29
N HIS A 349 15.77 6.97 -8.04
CA HIS A 349 15.85 5.58 -7.55
C HIS A 349 14.77 5.22 -6.51
N GLN A 350 13.77 6.09 -6.36
CA GLN A 350 12.60 5.82 -5.52
C GLN A 350 11.84 4.61 -6.07
N CYS A 351 11.37 3.72 -5.20
CA CYS A 351 10.54 2.60 -5.64
C CYS A 351 9.16 3.10 -6.03
N ARG A 352 8.84 3.04 -7.33
CA ARG A 352 7.56 3.54 -7.87
C ARG A 352 6.37 2.74 -7.36
N HIS A 353 6.55 1.44 -7.11
CA HIS A 353 5.48 0.63 -6.52
C HIS A 353 5.17 1.05 -5.08
N ASN A 354 6.19 1.29 -4.25
CA ASN A 354 5.99 1.81 -2.89
C ASN A 354 5.32 3.18 -2.91
N MET A 355 5.72 4.05 -3.84
CA MET A 355 5.05 5.34 -4.03
C MET A 355 3.56 5.15 -4.36
N ALA A 356 3.20 4.29 -5.31
CA ALA A 356 1.80 4.00 -5.61
C ALA A 356 1.00 3.59 -4.35
N TYR A 357 1.61 2.80 -3.46
CA TYR A 357 0.99 2.41 -2.21
C TYR A 357 0.77 3.61 -1.26
N TRP A 358 1.81 4.39 -0.98
CA TRP A 358 1.75 5.52 -0.04
C TRP A 358 0.98 6.72 -0.57
N GLU A 359 0.88 6.85 -1.89
CA GLU A 359 0.00 7.79 -2.57
C GLU A 359 -1.46 7.31 -2.61
N ASN A 360 -1.75 6.16 -2.02
CA ASN A 360 -3.07 5.54 -1.96
C ASN A 360 -3.68 5.31 -3.35
N VAL A 361 -2.85 4.88 -4.31
CA VAL A 361 -3.27 4.58 -5.68
C VAL A 361 -3.74 3.12 -5.76
N PRO A 362 -4.82 2.82 -6.48
CA PRO A 362 -5.31 1.45 -6.64
C PRO A 362 -4.26 0.52 -7.27
N PHE A 363 -4.18 -0.69 -6.74
CA PHE A 363 -3.31 -1.75 -7.22
C PHE A 363 -3.98 -3.11 -7.09
N PHE A 364 -3.71 -3.99 -8.05
CA PHE A 364 -4.00 -5.41 -7.86
C PHE A 364 -2.87 -6.02 -7.03
N ALA A 365 -3.22 -6.91 -6.11
CA ALA A 365 -2.28 -7.81 -5.50
C ALA A 365 -2.65 -9.24 -5.90
N PHE A 366 -1.75 -10.23 -5.84
CA PHE A 366 -2.06 -11.65 -6.08
C PHE A 366 -1.27 -12.55 -5.12
N GLY A 367 -1.82 -13.73 -4.82
CA GLY A 367 -1.20 -14.71 -3.92
C GLY A 367 -1.74 -14.73 -2.49
N ASN A 368 -1.40 -15.78 -1.75
CA ASN A 368 -1.84 -15.99 -0.37
C ASN A 368 -1.37 -14.84 0.54
N GLY A 369 -2.28 -14.32 1.36
CA GLY A 369 -2.03 -13.18 2.25
C GLY A 369 -1.97 -11.81 1.57
N ALA A 370 -1.87 -11.74 0.24
CA ALA A 370 -1.78 -10.48 -0.48
C ALA A 370 -3.05 -9.63 -0.31
N ALA A 371 -2.90 -8.31 -0.22
CA ALA A 371 -4.01 -7.37 -0.06
C ALA A 371 -4.11 -6.45 -1.28
N SER A 372 -5.24 -6.46 -1.98
CA SER A 372 -5.45 -5.52 -3.09
C SER A 372 -6.13 -4.25 -2.60
N PHE A 373 -5.93 -3.16 -3.32
CA PHE A 373 -6.74 -1.95 -3.19
C PHE A 373 -7.35 -1.62 -4.54
N THR A 374 -8.64 -1.93 -4.74
CA THR A 374 -9.35 -1.66 -5.99
C THR A 374 -10.74 -1.11 -5.72
N SER A 375 -11.19 -0.18 -6.56
CA SER A 375 -12.54 0.42 -6.45
C SER A 375 -12.85 1.03 -5.07
N LEU A 376 -11.85 1.64 -4.41
CA LEU A 376 -11.91 2.16 -3.02
C LEU A 376 -11.99 1.12 -1.90
N TYR A 377 -11.75 -0.15 -2.22
CA TYR A 377 -11.82 -1.20 -1.22
C TYR A 377 -10.51 -1.96 -1.09
N ARG A 378 -10.17 -2.23 0.17
CA ARG A 378 -9.05 -3.09 0.54
C ARG A 378 -9.58 -4.45 0.95
N PHE A 379 -9.02 -5.52 0.36
CA PHE A 379 -9.34 -6.88 0.77
C PHE A 379 -8.09 -7.76 0.69
N SER A 380 -8.01 -8.74 1.60
CA SER A 380 -6.87 -9.63 1.74
C SER A 380 -7.23 -11.07 1.38
N ARG A 381 -6.27 -11.82 0.84
CA ARG A 381 -6.40 -13.27 0.65
C ARG A 381 -6.14 -14.00 1.96
N PRO A 382 -6.67 -15.23 2.13
CA PRO A 382 -6.26 -16.09 3.22
C PRO A 382 -4.74 -16.26 3.27
N ARG A 383 -4.18 -16.22 4.49
CA ARG A 383 -2.72 -16.27 4.71
C ARG A 383 -2.14 -17.67 4.47
N ARG A 384 -2.88 -18.73 4.77
CA ARG A 384 -2.44 -20.12 4.59
C ARG A 384 -2.68 -20.57 3.16
N LEU A 385 -1.70 -21.27 2.59
CA LEU A 385 -1.74 -21.70 1.19
C LEU A 385 -2.96 -22.59 0.86
N GLN A 386 -3.35 -23.47 1.79
CA GLN A 386 -4.52 -24.34 1.59
C GLN A 386 -5.83 -23.54 1.55
N ASP A 387 -5.99 -22.60 2.47
CA ASP A 387 -7.18 -21.74 2.54
C ASP A 387 -7.24 -20.81 1.32
N TYR A 388 -6.08 -20.35 0.86
CA TYR A 388 -5.96 -19.55 -0.37
C TYR A 388 -6.41 -20.34 -1.61
N ARG A 389 -6.04 -21.63 -1.75
CA ARG A 389 -6.55 -22.47 -2.85
C ARG A 389 -8.07 -22.58 -2.85
N VAL A 390 -8.65 -22.82 -1.67
CA VAL A 390 -10.11 -22.86 -1.50
C VAL A 390 -10.76 -21.53 -1.86
N TRP A 391 -10.11 -20.42 -1.51
CA TRP A 391 -10.55 -19.08 -1.87
C TRP A 391 -10.49 -18.83 -3.39
N VAL A 392 -9.47 -19.31 -4.10
CA VAL A 392 -9.41 -19.24 -5.57
C VAL A 392 -10.51 -20.08 -6.21
N ASP A 393 -10.78 -21.29 -5.70
CA ASP A 393 -11.90 -22.12 -6.18
C ASP A 393 -13.27 -21.43 -5.96
N ARG A 394 -13.38 -20.61 -4.91
CA ARG A 394 -14.56 -19.77 -4.66
C ARG A 394 -14.62 -18.61 -5.66
N LEU A 395 -13.51 -17.89 -5.86
CA LEU A 395 -13.41 -16.79 -6.82
C LEU A 395 -13.84 -17.19 -8.23
N GLU A 396 -13.38 -18.34 -8.73
CA GLU A 396 -13.77 -18.83 -10.06
C GLU A 396 -15.27 -19.13 -10.19
N ARG A 397 -15.93 -19.57 -9.10
CA ARG A 397 -17.35 -19.94 -9.11
C ARG A 397 -18.28 -18.75 -8.88
N GLU A 398 -17.84 -17.81 -8.06
CA GLU A 398 -18.68 -16.77 -7.46
C GLU A 398 -18.32 -15.35 -7.93
N GLY A 399 -17.16 -15.17 -8.56
CA GLY A 399 -16.68 -13.89 -9.06
C GLY A 399 -16.02 -13.01 -8.00
N PHE A 400 -15.32 -11.98 -8.49
CA PHE A 400 -14.47 -11.09 -7.69
C PHE A 400 -15.17 -10.47 -6.48
N LEU A 401 -16.35 -9.88 -6.69
CA LEU A 401 -17.06 -9.15 -5.62
C LEU A 401 -17.42 -10.05 -4.44
N HIS A 402 -17.92 -11.26 -4.72
CA HIS A 402 -18.35 -12.18 -3.68
C HIS A 402 -17.16 -12.80 -2.94
N ALA A 403 -16.10 -13.17 -3.65
CA ALA A 403 -14.90 -13.74 -3.05
C ALA A 403 -14.12 -12.72 -2.19
N ALA A 404 -14.14 -11.45 -2.57
CA ALA A 404 -13.55 -10.36 -1.78
C ALA A 404 -14.43 -9.94 -0.58
N GLY A 405 -15.58 -10.58 -0.37
CA GLY A 405 -16.43 -10.36 0.81
C GLY A 405 -17.38 -9.17 0.68
N PHE A 406 -17.62 -8.64 -0.53
CA PHE A 406 -18.51 -7.51 -0.78
C PHE A 406 -19.99 -7.91 -0.81
N HIS A 407 -20.47 -8.68 0.17
CA HIS A 407 -21.85 -9.14 0.21
C HIS A 407 -22.85 -7.96 0.27
N SER A 408 -22.59 -6.94 1.12
CA SER A 408 -23.47 -5.77 1.26
C SER A 408 -23.46 -4.86 0.03
N LEU A 409 -22.29 -4.59 -0.55
CA LEU A 409 -22.16 -3.73 -1.71
C LEU A 409 -22.65 -4.40 -2.99
N ALA A 410 -22.41 -5.70 -3.18
CA ALA A 410 -22.93 -6.42 -4.34
C ALA A 410 -24.46 -6.56 -4.28
N GLU A 411 -25.03 -6.88 -3.11
CA GLU A 411 -26.49 -6.92 -2.92
C GLU A 411 -27.12 -5.54 -3.10
N LEU A 412 -26.49 -4.47 -2.59
CA LEU A 412 -26.98 -3.10 -2.79
C LEU A 412 -26.78 -2.61 -4.22
N TRP A 413 -25.70 -2.99 -4.91
CA TRP A 413 -25.47 -2.63 -6.31
C TRP A 413 -26.48 -3.31 -7.23
N ASP A 414 -26.69 -4.62 -7.03
CA ASP A 414 -27.73 -5.37 -7.74
C ASP A 414 -29.13 -4.85 -7.38
N GLU A 415 -29.44 -4.60 -6.12
CA GLU A 415 -30.75 -4.05 -5.74
C GLU A 415 -30.97 -2.63 -6.25
N SER A 416 -29.92 -1.80 -6.34
CA SER A 416 -29.99 -0.44 -6.88
C SER A 416 -30.22 -0.45 -8.39
N ILE A 417 -29.49 -1.28 -9.13
CA ILE A 417 -29.68 -1.46 -10.57
C ILE A 417 -31.04 -2.09 -10.87
N HIS A 418 -31.40 -3.17 -10.18
CA HIS A 418 -32.64 -3.92 -10.41
C HIS A 418 -33.90 -3.14 -9.97
N ARG A 419 -33.78 -2.19 -9.03
CA ARG A 419 -34.84 -1.24 -8.70
C ARG A 419 -34.91 -0.07 -9.69
N TYR A 420 -33.78 0.46 -10.15
CA TYR A 420 -33.76 1.53 -11.16
C TYR A 420 -34.40 1.09 -12.49
N GLU A 421 -34.16 -0.15 -12.91
CA GLU A 421 -34.84 -0.73 -14.08
C GLU A 421 -36.34 -0.94 -13.87
N LYS A 422 -36.79 -1.08 -12.61
CA LYS A 422 -38.22 -1.23 -12.25
C LYS A 422 -38.95 0.09 -11.99
N THR A 423 -38.26 1.18 -11.63
CA THR A 423 -38.87 2.46 -11.23
C THR A 423 -38.96 3.50 -12.34
N HIS A 424 -39.28 3.06 -13.57
CA HIS A 424 -40.03 3.92 -14.50
C HIS A 424 -41.42 4.34 -13.96
N GLU A 425 -41.79 3.91 -12.74
CA GLU A 425 -42.95 4.39 -11.98
C GLU A 425 -42.54 4.81 -10.54
N GLY A 426 -41.97 6.01 -10.44
CA GLY A 426 -42.06 6.96 -9.31
C GLY A 426 -42.32 6.45 -7.88
N THR A 427 -41.37 5.75 -7.26
CA THR A 427 -41.34 5.58 -5.79
C THR A 427 -39.97 5.93 -5.21
N HIS A 428 -39.96 6.86 -4.26
CA HIS A 428 -38.79 7.35 -3.53
C HIS A 428 -38.19 6.25 -2.64
N VAL A 429 -36.86 6.13 -2.66
CA VAL A 429 -36.07 5.24 -1.80
C VAL A 429 -35.87 5.90 -0.42
N ASP A 430 -35.74 5.10 0.64
CA ASP A 430 -35.39 5.55 1.99
C ASP A 430 -33.95 6.09 2.01
N ASP A 431 -33.80 7.42 1.93
CA ASP A 431 -32.52 8.15 1.79
C ASP A 431 -31.54 7.94 2.97
N GLY A 432 -32.01 7.46 4.12
CA GLY A 432 -31.24 7.42 5.37
C GLY A 432 -30.12 6.38 5.43
N GLN A 433 -30.38 5.14 4.99
CA GLN A 433 -29.39 4.05 5.06
C GLN A 433 -28.26 4.22 4.05
N HIS A 434 -28.58 4.73 2.86
CA HIS A 434 -27.58 5.04 1.84
C HIS A 434 -26.67 6.18 2.31
N ALA A 435 -27.24 7.25 2.87
CA ALA A 435 -26.47 8.38 3.38
C ALA A 435 -25.48 7.97 4.49
N GLN A 436 -25.87 7.07 5.40
CA GLN A 436 -24.98 6.56 6.44
C GLN A 436 -23.80 5.78 5.85
N MET A 437 -24.05 4.84 4.94
CA MET A 437 -22.98 4.05 4.29
C MET A 437 -21.99 4.94 3.54
N TYR A 438 -22.46 5.94 2.78
CA TYR A 438 -21.57 6.89 2.11
C TYR A 438 -20.75 7.74 3.08
N SER A 439 -21.30 8.07 4.25
CA SER A 439 -20.57 8.79 5.30
C SER A 439 -19.46 7.94 5.92
N GLU A 440 -19.70 6.64 6.09
CA GLU A 440 -18.70 5.67 6.59
C GLU A 440 -17.57 5.49 5.55
N LEU A 441 -17.91 5.28 4.28
CA LEU A 441 -16.92 5.20 3.20
C LEU A 441 -16.09 6.48 3.07
N ARG A 442 -16.72 7.66 3.14
CA ARG A 442 -16.00 8.95 3.12
C ARG A 442 -15.03 9.09 4.30
N ARG A 443 -15.40 8.56 5.48
CA ARG A 443 -14.52 8.54 6.65
C ARG A 443 -13.34 7.61 6.44
N GLU A 444 -13.57 6.39 5.96
CA GLU A 444 -12.50 5.43 5.69
C GLU A 444 -11.50 5.96 4.65
N CYS A 445 -12.00 6.55 3.55
CA CYS A 445 -11.14 7.17 2.54
C CYS A 445 -10.32 8.34 3.09
N LEU A 446 -10.90 9.19 3.95
CA LEU A 446 -10.15 10.26 4.61
C LEU A 446 -9.07 9.68 5.54
N SER A 447 -9.41 8.68 6.34
CA SER A 447 -8.48 8.03 7.25
C SER A 447 -7.31 7.40 6.52
N ASP A 448 -7.55 6.66 5.44
CA ASP A 448 -6.51 6.08 4.59
C ASP A 448 -5.63 7.18 3.97
N GLY A 449 -6.24 8.23 3.43
CA GLY A 449 -5.52 9.36 2.83
C GLY A 449 -4.62 10.09 3.83
N LEU A 450 -5.06 10.27 5.07
CA LEU A 450 -4.25 10.85 6.14
C LEU A 450 -3.13 9.90 6.58
N MET A 451 -3.47 8.62 6.81
CA MET A 451 -2.54 7.60 7.29
C MET A 451 -1.37 7.40 6.31
N LEU A 452 -1.68 7.27 5.03
CA LEU A 452 -0.69 7.03 3.99
C LEU A 452 0.00 8.34 3.58
N GLY A 453 -0.77 9.40 3.35
CA GLY A 453 -0.25 10.66 2.83
C GLY A 453 0.68 11.40 3.78
N LEU A 454 0.44 11.37 5.10
CA LEU A 454 1.36 12.01 6.06
C LEU A 454 2.70 11.28 6.17
N ARG A 455 2.75 10.00 5.76
CA ARG A 455 3.98 9.19 5.70
C ARG A 455 4.76 9.39 4.40
N LEU A 456 4.33 10.31 3.55
CA LEU A 456 5.13 10.82 2.44
C LEU A 456 5.88 12.08 2.89
N LYS A 457 7.11 12.28 2.40
CA LYS A 457 7.88 13.52 2.67
C LYS A 457 7.13 14.78 2.25
N SER A 458 6.34 14.67 1.18
CA SER A 458 5.52 15.77 0.66
C SER A 458 4.21 15.98 1.43
N GLY A 459 3.84 15.10 2.37
CA GLY A 459 2.69 15.26 3.25
C GLY A 459 1.33 15.18 2.53
N ILE A 460 0.32 15.90 3.00
CA ILE A 460 -1.04 15.91 2.43
C ILE A 460 -1.41 17.30 1.90
N SER A 461 -2.25 17.34 0.86
CA SER A 461 -2.80 18.59 0.32
C SER A 461 -4.16 18.91 0.95
N LEU A 462 -4.24 19.99 1.73
CA LEU A 462 -5.49 20.42 2.35
C LEU A 462 -6.52 20.88 1.30
N SER A 463 -6.05 21.41 0.17
CA SER A 463 -6.94 21.80 -0.94
C SER A 463 -7.66 20.60 -1.55
N ARG A 464 -6.96 19.46 -1.73
CA ARG A 464 -7.59 18.22 -2.22
C ARG A 464 -8.54 17.61 -1.21
N ILE A 465 -8.16 17.62 0.07
CA ILE A 465 -9.04 17.15 1.16
C ILE A 465 -10.32 18.01 1.21
N ALA A 466 -10.22 19.34 1.10
CA ALA A 466 -11.39 20.22 1.05
C ALA A 466 -12.30 19.90 -0.14
N LYS A 467 -11.73 19.64 -1.32
CA LYS A 467 -12.49 19.33 -2.54
C LYS A 467 -13.33 18.06 -2.40
N ALA A 468 -12.80 17.04 -1.73
CA ALA A 468 -13.41 15.72 -1.72
C ALA A 468 -14.14 15.35 -0.41
N HIS A 469 -13.71 15.91 0.72
CA HIS A 469 -14.30 15.66 2.04
C HIS A 469 -14.92 16.92 2.67
N GLY A 470 -14.88 18.06 1.98
CA GLY A 470 -15.42 19.33 2.45
C GLY A 470 -14.45 20.10 3.37
N THR A 471 -14.74 21.38 3.57
CA THR A 471 -13.93 22.28 4.41
C THR A 471 -13.93 21.89 5.89
N ASP A 472 -14.96 21.20 6.37
CA ASP A 472 -15.04 20.74 7.75
C ASP A 472 -13.99 19.67 8.08
N ALA A 473 -13.63 18.83 7.11
CA ALA A 473 -12.53 17.87 7.27
C ALA A 473 -11.18 18.59 7.46
N VAL A 474 -10.92 19.64 6.67
CA VAL A 474 -9.72 20.47 6.79
C VAL A 474 -9.67 21.20 8.14
N ASN A 475 -10.78 21.82 8.54
CA ASN A 475 -10.91 22.42 9.87
C ASN A 475 -10.64 21.39 10.97
N GLY A 476 -11.04 20.14 10.74
CA GLY A 476 -10.80 19.04 11.67
C GLY A 476 -9.33 18.71 11.86
N ILE A 477 -8.62 18.54 10.75
CA ILE A 477 -7.19 18.27 10.71
C ILE A 477 -6.42 19.41 11.40
N LEU A 478 -6.70 20.67 11.03
CA LEU A 478 -6.01 21.83 11.58
C LEU A 478 -6.24 21.98 13.09
N ARG A 479 -7.48 21.79 13.56
CA ARG A 479 -7.78 21.78 15.00
C ARG A 479 -7.01 20.69 15.75
N ALA A 480 -6.85 19.51 15.16
CA ALA A 480 -6.09 18.43 15.78
C ALA A 480 -4.60 18.76 15.91
N ILE A 481 -4.03 19.41 14.90
CA ILE A 481 -2.65 19.90 14.91
C ILE A 481 -2.45 20.93 16.01
N ASP A 482 -3.37 21.91 16.10
CA ASP A 482 -3.31 22.96 17.12
C ASP A 482 -3.49 22.40 18.54
N GLN A 483 -4.46 21.49 18.76
CA GLN A 483 -4.73 20.88 20.08
C GLN A 483 -3.61 19.98 20.59
N SER A 484 -2.86 19.33 19.69
CA SER A 484 -1.73 18.47 20.05
C SER A 484 -0.41 19.22 20.18
N SER A 485 -0.41 20.54 19.98
CA SER A 485 0.77 21.39 19.87
C SER A 485 1.81 20.81 18.89
N ALA A 486 1.37 20.13 17.83
CA ALA A 486 2.28 19.35 16.97
C ALA A 486 3.29 20.24 16.22
N ILE A 487 2.92 21.48 15.88
CA ILE A 487 3.82 22.47 15.28
C ILE A 487 4.85 22.94 16.31
N GLU A 488 4.42 23.32 17.52
CA GLU A 488 5.29 23.80 18.60
C GLU A 488 6.30 22.73 19.04
N ARG A 489 5.88 21.46 19.05
CA ARG A 489 6.73 20.30 19.31
C ARG A 489 7.65 19.95 18.15
N GLY A 490 7.54 20.65 17.03
CA GLY A 490 8.35 20.43 15.83
C GLY A 490 8.08 19.09 15.16
N LEU A 491 6.88 18.53 15.26
CA LEU A 491 6.48 17.25 14.66
C LEU A 491 5.78 17.41 13.30
N VAL A 492 5.09 18.53 13.11
CA VAL A 492 4.31 18.83 11.92
C VAL A 492 4.68 20.20 11.40
N ARG A 493 4.72 20.32 10.07
CA ARG A 493 4.85 21.60 9.37
C ARG A 493 3.62 21.81 8.49
N VAL A 494 3.04 22.99 8.57
CA VAL A 494 1.98 23.43 7.66
C VAL A 494 2.63 24.40 6.67
N PHE A 495 2.45 24.15 5.38
CA PHE A 495 3.15 24.90 4.34
C PHE A 495 2.20 25.42 3.28
N CYS A 496 2.62 26.47 2.58
CA CYS A 496 1.99 26.92 1.35
C CYS A 496 3.02 27.11 0.24
N ARG A 497 2.66 26.72 -0.98
CA ARG A 497 3.50 26.83 -2.18
C ARG A 497 2.69 27.30 -3.39
N PRO A 498 3.32 27.83 -4.45
CA PRO A 498 2.63 28.11 -5.69
C PRO A 498 2.01 26.83 -6.29
N ARG A 499 0.90 26.96 -7.02
CA ARG A 499 0.23 25.79 -7.62
C ARG A 499 0.91 25.27 -8.87
N CYS A 500 1.63 26.14 -9.59
CA CYS A 500 2.38 25.77 -10.78
C CYS A 500 3.87 26.10 -10.57
N ASP A 501 4.75 25.24 -11.07
CA ASP A 501 6.21 25.47 -11.05
C ASP A 501 6.61 26.74 -11.84
N SER A 502 5.72 27.23 -12.72
CA SER A 502 5.89 28.50 -13.45
C SER A 502 5.58 29.76 -12.64
N ASP A 503 4.93 29.62 -11.48
CA ASP A 503 4.56 30.76 -10.63
C ASP A 503 5.73 31.15 -9.73
N SER A 504 6.10 32.43 -9.72
CA SER A 504 7.19 32.93 -8.90
C SER A 504 6.85 32.90 -7.40
N GLY A 505 7.61 32.16 -6.59
CA GLY A 505 7.60 32.27 -5.13
C GLY A 505 8.03 31.00 -4.40
N ASP A 506 8.75 31.15 -3.30
CA ASP A 506 9.19 30.02 -2.48
C ASP A 506 8.06 29.43 -1.62
N GLU A 507 8.20 28.15 -1.26
CA GLU A 507 7.40 27.50 -0.23
C GLU A 507 7.61 28.22 1.12
N LYS A 508 6.51 28.42 1.86
CA LYS A 508 6.52 29.12 3.15
C LYS A 508 5.79 28.33 4.22
N ASP A 509 6.38 28.33 5.40
CA ASP A 509 5.77 27.75 6.60
C ASP A 509 4.71 28.68 7.17
N LEU A 510 3.60 28.08 7.60
CA LEU A 510 2.50 28.74 8.27
C LEU A 510 2.54 28.42 9.76
N THR A 511 2.25 29.43 10.57
CA THR A 511 2.42 29.37 12.03
C THR A 511 1.21 28.83 12.77
N SER A 512 0.06 28.69 12.11
CA SER A 512 -1.18 28.22 12.74
C SER A 512 -2.16 27.65 11.72
N GLY A 513 -3.14 26.88 12.18
CA GLY A 513 -4.29 26.49 11.36
C GLY A 513 -5.10 27.68 10.84
N GLY A 514 -5.19 28.78 11.60
CA GLY A 514 -5.86 30.01 11.17
C GLY A 514 -5.21 30.65 9.93
N ASP A 515 -3.87 30.64 9.87
CA ASP A 515 -3.12 31.13 8.71
C ASP A 515 -3.36 30.27 7.47
N ALA A 516 -3.42 28.94 7.65
CA ALA A 516 -3.71 28.00 6.57
C ALA A 516 -5.07 28.27 5.93
N LEU A 517 -6.12 28.44 6.74
CA LEU A 517 -7.47 28.74 6.24
C LEU A 517 -7.53 30.08 5.50
N ARG A 518 -6.83 31.10 5.99
CA ARG A 518 -6.74 32.40 5.31
C ARG A 518 -6.10 32.26 3.93
N VAL A 519 -4.93 31.62 3.84
CA VAL A 519 -4.19 31.46 2.58
C VAL A 519 -4.98 30.60 1.58
N MET A 520 -5.68 29.57 2.06
CA MET A 520 -6.58 28.77 1.21
C MET A 520 -7.73 29.62 0.64
N GLY A 521 -8.28 30.55 1.43
CA GLY A 521 -9.35 31.45 1.01
C GLY A 521 -8.93 32.55 0.01
N GLU A 522 -7.66 32.97 0.04
CA GLU A 522 -7.12 33.97 -0.89
C GLU A 522 -7.00 33.44 -2.34
N GLY A 523 -6.91 32.11 -2.51
CA GLY A 523 -6.73 31.47 -3.81
C GLY A 523 -5.30 31.57 -4.35
N GLY A 524 -4.94 30.73 -5.32
CA GLY A 524 -3.65 30.79 -6.02
C GLY A 524 -2.45 30.09 -5.36
N ARG A 525 -2.60 29.57 -4.14
CA ARG A 525 -1.58 28.72 -3.48
C ARG A 525 -2.12 27.33 -3.16
N GLU A 526 -1.24 26.34 -3.16
CA GLU A 526 -1.50 25.05 -2.53
C GLU A 526 -1.11 25.14 -1.05
N VAL A 527 -1.96 24.63 -0.17
CA VAL A 527 -1.68 24.53 1.26
C VAL A 527 -1.67 23.06 1.65
N GLY A 528 -0.66 22.64 2.40
CA GLY A 528 -0.45 21.26 2.81
C GLY A 528 0.09 21.12 4.23
N VAL A 529 0.14 19.87 4.68
CA VAL A 529 0.65 19.46 5.99
C VAL A 529 1.62 18.31 5.80
N CYS A 530 2.83 18.39 6.35
CA CYS A 530 3.78 17.28 6.32
C CYS A 530 4.39 17.03 7.70
N LEU A 531 4.88 15.81 7.91
CA LEU A 531 5.70 15.49 9.08
C LEU A 531 7.08 16.12 8.94
N THR A 532 7.63 16.59 10.05
CA THR A 532 9.05 16.99 10.11
C THR A 532 9.94 15.76 10.13
N ASP A 533 11.22 15.96 9.82
CA ASP A 533 12.17 14.87 9.62
C ASP A 533 13.46 15.12 10.41
N PRO A 534 13.81 14.28 11.40
CA PRO A 534 13.23 12.95 11.64
C PRO A 534 12.04 12.91 12.60
N GLU A 535 11.86 13.90 13.49
CA GLU A 535 10.99 13.75 14.68
C GLU A 535 9.51 13.48 14.35
N GLY A 536 8.96 14.18 13.34
CA GLY A 536 7.58 13.96 12.90
C GLY A 536 7.36 12.55 12.35
N PHE A 537 8.31 12.02 11.57
CA PHE A 537 8.23 10.64 11.06
C PHE A 537 8.38 9.59 12.17
N LEU A 538 9.35 9.80 13.07
CA LEU A 538 9.58 8.94 14.23
C LEU A 538 8.31 8.82 15.09
N LEU A 539 7.60 9.94 15.29
CA LEU A 539 6.36 10.00 16.07
C LEU A 539 5.10 10.05 15.20
N SER A 540 5.17 9.55 13.96
CA SER A 540 4.07 9.63 12.98
C SER A 540 2.79 8.97 13.50
N ASN A 541 2.90 7.85 14.23
CA ASN A 541 1.77 7.17 14.83
C ASN A 541 1.03 8.05 15.85
N ASP A 542 1.75 8.79 16.67
CA ASP A 542 1.16 9.66 17.70
C ASP A 542 0.43 10.84 17.07
N VAL A 543 1.05 11.46 16.06
CA VAL A 543 0.46 12.56 15.30
C VAL A 543 -0.83 12.11 14.62
N ILE A 544 -0.79 10.98 13.91
CA ILE A 544 -1.93 10.47 13.14
C ILE A 544 -3.06 10.00 14.07
N SER A 545 -2.73 9.32 15.17
CA SER A 545 -3.71 8.89 16.17
C SER A 545 -4.43 10.08 16.81
N SER A 546 -3.70 11.17 17.07
CA SER A 546 -4.29 12.41 17.58
C SER A 546 -5.25 13.04 16.56
N MET A 547 -4.87 13.06 15.28
CA MET A 547 -5.74 13.54 14.21
C MET A 547 -7.04 12.74 14.09
N PHE A 548 -6.96 11.40 14.14
CA PHE A 548 -8.14 10.55 14.11
C PHE A 548 -9.07 10.77 15.31
N ALA A 549 -8.50 10.88 16.52
CA ALA A 549 -9.29 11.15 17.71
C ALA A 549 -10.09 12.46 17.61
N CYS A 550 -9.51 13.51 17.02
CA CYS A 550 -10.19 14.79 16.80
C CYS A 550 -11.24 14.70 15.68
N ILE A 551 -10.95 14.00 14.58
CA ILE A 551 -11.89 13.79 13.46
C ILE A 551 -13.13 13.01 13.89
N ASP A 552 -12.96 11.97 14.72
CA ASP A 552 -14.08 11.17 15.22
C ASP A 552 -15.02 11.95 16.14
N GLN A 553 -14.50 12.97 16.85
CA GLN A 553 -15.30 13.84 17.72
C GLN A 553 -16.20 14.82 16.94
N MET A 554 -15.99 15.00 15.63
CA MET A 554 -16.70 16.04 14.84
C MET A 554 -18.13 15.67 14.45
N GLY A 555 -18.57 14.44 14.68
CA GLY A 555 -19.93 14.01 14.37
C GLY A 555 -20.23 14.07 12.86
N TRP A 556 -19.80 13.04 12.11
CA TRP A 556 -20.00 12.93 10.65
C TRP A 556 -21.46 13.01 10.19
N GLY A 557 -22.44 12.87 11.09
CA GLY A 557 -23.86 13.04 10.82
C GLY A 557 -24.32 14.49 10.61
N GLN A 558 -23.44 15.50 10.77
CA GLN A 558 -23.73 16.90 10.47
C GLN A 558 -23.03 17.44 9.22
N LEU A 559 -22.27 16.62 8.48
CA LEU A 559 -21.83 16.95 7.12
C LEU A 559 -23.06 16.97 6.21
N ARG A 560 -23.87 18.02 6.36
CA ARG A 560 -24.92 18.37 5.42
C ARG A 560 -24.24 18.44 4.07
N THR A 561 -24.81 17.72 3.11
CA THR A 561 -24.69 17.99 1.69
C THR A 561 -24.94 19.49 1.49
N THR A 562 -23.89 20.29 1.57
CA THR A 562 -23.91 21.60 0.94
C THR A 562 -23.91 21.28 -0.53
N GLN A 563 -25.12 21.30 -1.12
CA GLN A 563 -25.26 21.44 -2.55
C GLN A 563 -24.25 22.49 -3.01
N PRO A 564 -23.46 22.26 -4.07
CA PRO A 564 -22.74 23.36 -4.68
C PRO A 564 -23.79 24.42 -5.01
N ALA A 565 -23.65 25.60 -4.41
CA ALA A 565 -24.44 26.75 -4.81
C ALA A 565 -24.14 26.99 -6.30
N LEU A 566 -25.16 26.79 -7.14
CA LEU A 566 -25.16 27.12 -8.55
C LEU A 566 -24.83 28.59 -8.79
#